data_AF-A0A0S8GPG7-F1
#
_entry.id   AF-A0A0S8GPG7-F1
#
_cell.length_a   1.000
_cell.length_b   1.000
_cell.length_c   1.000
_cell.angle_alpha   90.00
_cell.angle_beta   90.00
_cell.angle_gamma   90.00
#
_symmetry.space_group_name_H-M   'P 1'
#
loop_
_entity.id
_entity.type
_entity.pdbx_description
1 polymer ?
#
loop_
_entity_poly.entity_id
_entity_poly.type
_entity_poly.pdbx_seq_one_letter_code
_entity_poly.pdbx_strand_id
1 'polypeptide(L)'
;MIEAPGLAECLTLSKADFIRAGQRGALYLSYRKAIQEAVAQQLGAWGDLRDRRDRERRRAAGPVERDLEAVLVDLADEFPLLSALVERRAGGQRALPTGGASGRGAAPAVAETAVQPPGAAEPADAGPEEESAEGEESPPAEPTAPESTGVLEPPAAKKGPRRPARYALRIEFEQRPESPELARLVEATVWVNEAHPAYRRAAGSRAAAYHVALSAAMALAPLAAEPAQQHEFITAFLTRWGDADLRVERRRKRRRQAAS
;
A
#
# COMPACT_ATOMS: atom_id res chain seq x y z
N MET A 1 29.68 17.62 -23.37
CA MET A 1 30.82 16.88 -23.96
C MET A 1 31.94 16.88 -22.92
N ILE A 2 32.65 15.77 -22.71
CA ILE A 2 33.78 15.71 -21.76
C ILE A 2 35.05 15.55 -22.59
N GLU A 3 35.94 16.54 -22.51
CA GLU A 3 37.22 16.51 -23.20
C GLU A 3 38.32 16.11 -22.22
N ALA A 4 39.08 15.08 -22.56
CA ALA A 4 40.16 14.54 -21.75
C ALA A 4 41.35 14.19 -22.66
N PRO A 5 42.18 15.18 -23.08
CA PRO A 5 43.27 14.95 -24.03
C PRO A 5 44.27 13.89 -23.54
N GLY A 6 44.59 13.87 -22.24
CA GLY A 6 45.44 12.83 -21.65
C GLY A 6 44.86 11.41 -21.68
N LEU A 7 43.54 11.25 -21.81
CA LEU A 7 42.93 9.93 -22.09
C LEU A 7 43.02 9.55 -23.57
N ALA A 8 42.92 10.52 -24.49
CA ALA A 8 43.12 10.28 -25.91
C ALA A 8 44.56 9.80 -26.20
N GLU A 9 45.55 10.36 -25.50
CA GLU A 9 46.93 9.87 -25.50
C GLU A 9 47.08 8.44 -24.97
N CYS A 10 46.12 7.91 -24.20
CA CYS A 10 46.16 6.54 -23.69
C CYS A 10 45.49 5.51 -24.62
N LEU A 11 44.89 5.92 -25.74
CA LEU A 11 44.20 5.02 -26.66
C LEU A 11 45.15 4.05 -27.39
N THR A 12 44.64 2.85 -27.68
CA THR A 12 45.24 1.90 -28.64
C THR A 12 45.03 2.38 -30.08
N LEU A 13 45.78 1.80 -31.03
CA LEU A 13 45.67 2.13 -32.46
C LEU A 13 44.27 1.88 -33.04
N SER A 14 43.47 0.97 -32.46
CA SER A 14 42.08 0.72 -32.87
C SER A 14 41.09 1.76 -32.35
N LYS A 15 41.52 2.74 -31.53
CA LYS A 15 40.69 3.74 -30.84
C LYS A 15 39.57 3.16 -29.94
N ALA A 16 39.55 1.85 -29.72
CA ALA A 16 38.48 1.13 -29.02
C ALA A 16 38.86 0.66 -27.61
N ASP A 17 40.13 0.77 -27.21
CA ASP A 17 40.61 0.41 -25.86
C ASP A 17 41.75 1.35 -25.43
N PHE A 18 42.16 1.25 -24.17
CA PHE A 18 43.26 2.02 -23.58
C PHE A 18 44.44 1.13 -23.25
N ILE A 19 45.65 1.68 -23.38
CA ILE A 19 46.90 1.05 -22.94
C ILE A 19 46.91 1.03 -21.41
N ARG A 20 47.19 -0.15 -20.83
CA ARG A 20 47.14 -0.39 -19.37
C ARG A 20 48.51 -0.62 -18.72
N ALA A 21 49.58 -0.63 -19.52
CA ALA A 21 50.96 -0.85 -19.08
C ALA A 21 51.83 0.40 -19.27
N GLY A 22 52.91 0.50 -18.49
CA GLY A 22 53.86 1.62 -18.55
C GLY A 22 53.25 2.97 -18.18
N GLN A 23 53.91 4.05 -18.61
CA GLN A 23 53.56 5.43 -18.22
C GLN A 23 52.17 5.86 -18.74
N ARG A 24 51.80 5.46 -19.97
CA ARG A 24 50.44 5.66 -20.52
C ARG A 24 49.39 4.86 -19.75
N GLY A 25 49.72 3.65 -19.29
CA GLY A 25 48.88 2.87 -18.38
C GLY A 25 48.65 3.54 -17.03
N ALA A 26 49.68 4.15 -16.44
CA ALA A 26 49.56 4.89 -15.19
C ALA A 26 48.63 6.11 -15.32
N LEU A 27 48.73 6.86 -16.44
CA LEU A 27 47.82 7.97 -16.74
C LEU A 27 46.37 7.50 -16.93
N TYR A 28 46.13 6.42 -17.69
CA TYR A 28 44.79 5.84 -17.82
C TYR A 28 44.20 5.45 -16.46
N LEU A 29 44.98 4.83 -15.59
CA LEU A 29 44.52 4.40 -14.26
C LEU A 29 44.26 5.57 -13.31
N SER A 30 45.04 6.66 -13.37
CA SER A 30 44.77 7.86 -12.57
C SER A 30 43.50 8.57 -13.03
N TYR A 31 43.27 8.70 -14.35
CA TYR A 31 42.00 9.21 -14.88
C TYR A 31 40.81 8.32 -14.50
N ARG A 32 40.94 6.99 -14.64
CA ARG A 32 39.90 6.04 -14.22
C ARG A 32 39.55 6.20 -12.75
N LYS A 33 40.56 6.31 -11.87
CA LYS A 33 40.37 6.52 -10.43
C LYS A 33 39.68 7.85 -10.15
N ALA A 34 40.12 8.95 -10.76
CA ALA A 34 39.52 10.27 -10.58
C ALA A 34 38.04 10.30 -11.01
N ILE A 35 37.70 9.64 -12.13
CA ILE A 35 36.31 9.48 -12.59
C ILE A 35 35.51 8.64 -11.58
N GLN A 36 36.06 7.52 -11.10
CA GLN A 36 35.40 6.68 -10.09
C GLN A 36 35.16 7.43 -8.77
N GLU A 37 36.11 8.22 -8.29
CA GLU A 37 35.99 9.02 -7.07
C GLU A 37 34.95 10.15 -7.23
N ALA A 38 34.96 10.87 -8.37
CA ALA A 38 33.98 11.91 -8.65
C ALA A 38 32.55 11.36 -8.75
N VAL A 39 32.36 10.22 -9.45
CA VAL A 39 31.06 9.54 -9.54
C VAL A 39 30.63 8.99 -8.18
N ALA A 40 31.54 8.40 -7.39
CA ALA A 40 31.24 7.91 -6.05
C ALA A 40 30.82 9.04 -5.10
N GLN A 41 31.46 10.21 -5.16
CA GLN A 41 31.04 11.39 -4.39
C GLN A 41 29.64 11.88 -4.79
N GLN A 42 29.34 11.94 -6.10
CA GLN A 42 28.01 12.34 -6.58
C GLN A 42 26.92 11.35 -6.15
N LEU A 43 27.17 10.05 -6.33
CA LEU A 43 26.23 8.99 -5.89
C LEU A 43 26.05 9.00 -4.37
N GLY A 44 27.12 9.22 -3.59
CA GLY A 44 27.07 9.38 -2.15
C GLY A 44 26.21 10.57 -1.72
N ALA A 45 26.44 11.74 -2.31
CA ALA A 45 25.66 12.95 -2.03
C ALA A 45 24.16 12.80 -2.38
N TRP A 46 23.84 12.10 -3.47
CA TRP A 46 22.46 11.78 -3.84
C TRP A 46 21.83 10.77 -2.88
N GLY A 47 22.60 9.77 -2.44
CA GLY A 47 22.22 8.81 -1.41
C GLY A 47 21.90 9.49 -0.08
N ASP A 48 22.83 10.29 0.45
CA ASP A 48 22.67 11.02 1.73
C ASP A 48 21.45 11.95 1.73
N LEU A 49 21.20 12.66 0.62
CA LEU A 49 20.05 13.55 0.50
C LEU A 49 18.73 12.77 0.49
N ARG A 50 18.70 11.61 -0.16
CA ARG A 50 17.55 10.69 -0.15
C ARG A 50 17.34 10.10 1.24
N ASP A 51 18.40 9.64 1.89
CA ASP A 51 18.41 9.05 3.23
C ASP A 51 17.92 10.01 4.33
N ARG A 52 18.27 11.31 4.24
CA ARG A 52 17.77 12.34 5.17
C ARG A 52 16.27 12.53 5.00
N ARG A 53 15.80 12.66 3.76
CA ARG A 53 14.37 12.77 3.44
C ARG A 53 13.60 11.51 3.84
N ASP A 54 14.16 10.31 3.64
CA ASP A 54 13.56 9.03 4.07
C ASP A 54 13.45 8.93 5.60
N ARG A 55 14.41 9.49 6.35
CA ARG A 55 14.32 9.58 7.83
C ARG A 55 13.28 10.60 8.28
N GLU A 56 13.13 11.73 7.58
CA GLU A 56 12.08 12.73 7.82
C GLU A 56 10.69 12.16 7.52
N ARG A 57 10.51 11.47 6.38
CA ARG A 57 9.32 10.69 6.03
C ARG A 57 8.91 9.73 7.14
N ARG A 58 9.81 8.86 7.59
CA ARG A 58 9.54 7.89 8.67
C ARG A 58 9.18 8.55 10.00
N ARG A 59 9.73 9.73 10.30
CA ARG A 59 9.39 10.52 11.50
C ARG A 59 8.01 11.17 11.39
N ALA A 60 7.60 11.61 10.20
CA ALA A 60 6.28 12.19 9.96
C ALA A 60 5.17 11.13 9.86
N ALA A 61 5.41 10.03 9.16
CA ALA A 61 4.43 8.96 8.95
C ALA A 61 4.25 8.06 10.18
N GLY A 62 5.31 7.74 10.92
CA GLY A 62 5.25 6.76 12.01
C GLY A 62 4.26 7.06 13.15
N PRO A 63 4.02 8.33 13.56
CA PRO A 63 2.89 8.68 14.42
C PRO A 63 1.55 8.50 13.70
N VAL A 64 1.41 9.10 12.51
CA VAL A 64 0.16 9.12 11.73
C VAL A 64 -0.33 7.70 11.42
N GLU A 65 0.53 6.74 11.06
CA GLU A 65 0.15 5.34 10.84
C GLU A 65 -0.50 4.69 12.07
N ARG A 66 -0.03 5.01 13.28
CA ARG A 66 -0.59 4.48 14.54
C ARG A 66 -1.90 5.14 14.91
N ASP A 67 -2.00 6.45 14.68
CA ASP A 67 -3.23 7.20 14.95
C ASP A 67 -4.31 6.80 13.93
N LEU A 68 -3.93 6.54 12.68
CA LEU A 68 -4.78 6.07 11.59
C LEU A 68 -5.42 4.72 11.91
N GLU A 69 -4.67 3.77 12.49
CA GLU A 69 -5.22 2.51 13.03
C GLU A 69 -6.39 2.78 14.01
N ALA A 70 -6.23 3.68 14.97
CA ALA A 70 -7.28 4.00 15.94
C ALA A 70 -8.47 4.76 15.30
N VAL A 71 -8.19 5.69 14.38
CA VAL A 71 -9.20 6.48 13.66
C VAL A 71 -10.10 5.61 12.81
N LEU A 72 -9.53 4.61 12.11
CA LEU A 72 -10.29 3.70 11.25
C LEU A 72 -11.17 2.73 12.05
N VAL A 73 -10.76 2.33 13.26
CA VAL A 73 -11.62 1.57 14.18
C VAL A 73 -12.82 2.38 14.59
N ASP A 74 -12.58 3.61 15.06
CA ASP A 74 -13.66 4.49 15.51
C ASP A 74 -14.61 4.79 14.33
N LEU A 75 -14.09 4.99 13.09
CA LEU A 75 -14.87 5.27 11.88
C LEU A 75 -15.64 4.08 11.32
N ALA A 76 -15.18 2.84 11.50
CA ALA A 76 -15.80 1.67 10.87
C ALA A 76 -17.26 1.43 11.33
N ASP A 77 -17.64 1.95 12.50
CA ASP A 77 -19.03 1.94 12.99
C ASP A 77 -19.95 2.94 12.23
N GLU A 78 -19.38 3.96 11.56
CA GLU A 78 -20.08 5.02 10.79
C GLU A 78 -19.94 4.81 9.26
N PHE A 79 -18.81 4.28 8.82
CA PHE A 79 -18.48 3.99 7.41
C PHE A 79 -18.10 2.51 7.24
N PRO A 80 -19.09 1.58 7.15
CA PRO A 80 -18.85 0.14 7.24
C PRO A 80 -17.89 -0.44 6.20
N LEU A 81 -17.76 0.19 5.02
CA LEU A 81 -16.84 -0.26 3.96
C LEU A 81 -15.36 -0.24 4.38
N LEU A 82 -15.01 0.57 5.39
CA LEU A 82 -13.66 0.55 5.98
C LEU A 82 -13.31 -0.73 6.74
N SER A 83 -14.31 -1.51 7.19
CA SER A 83 -14.07 -2.78 7.89
C SER A 83 -13.22 -3.76 7.07
N ALA A 84 -13.33 -3.75 5.74
CA ALA A 84 -12.53 -4.57 4.83
C ALA A 84 -11.01 -4.28 4.92
N LEU A 85 -10.62 -3.04 5.25
CA LEU A 85 -9.22 -2.66 5.49
C LEU A 85 -8.73 -3.02 6.91
N VAL A 86 -9.66 -3.13 7.85
CA VAL A 86 -9.42 -3.44 9.28
C VAL A 86 -9.22 -4.95 9.51
N GLU A 87 -10.01 -5.79 8.87
CA GLU A 87 -10.11 -7.22 9.24
C GLU A 87 -9.10 -8.16 8.54
N ARG A 88 -8.42 -7.70 7.48
CA ARG A 88 -7.67 -8.55 6.53
C ARG A 88 -6.38 -9.20 7.07
N ARG A 89 -6.19 -9.32 8.39
CA ARG A 89 -5.11 -10.11 9.01
C ARG A 89 -5.54 -11.00 10.18
N ALA A 90 -6.77 -11.53 10.16
CA ALA A 90 -7.17 -12.70 10.96
C ALA A 90 -6.55 -14.02 10.42
N GLY A 91 -5.25 -14.03 10.11
CA GLY A 91 -4.64 -15.08 9.28
C GLY A 91 -3.11 -15.06 9.27
N GLY A 92 -2.48 -14.88 10.43
CA GLY A 92 -1.07 -15.26 10.56
C GLY A 92 -0.95 -16.77 10.33
N GLN A 93 -0.31 -17.17 9.22
CA GLN A 93 -0.08 -18.58 8.88
C GLN A 93 0.54 -19.27 10.11
N ARG A 94 -0.23 -20.15 10.76
CA ARG A 94 0.31 -21.05 11.77
C ARG A 94 1.30 -21.93 11.03
N ALA A 95 2.57 -21.81 11.39
CA ALA A 95 3.57 -22.79 11.00
C ALA A 95 3.01 -24.18 11.32
N LEU A 96 2.85 -25.01 10.29
CA LEU A 96 2.53 -26.42 10.48
C LEU A 96 3.60 -26.99 11.40
N PRO A 97 3.23 -27.62 12.54
CA PRO A 97 4.21 -28.33 13.33
C PRO A 97 4.68 -29.50 12.49
N THR A 98 5.91 -29.41 11.95
CA THR A 98 6.61 -30.53 11.33
C THR A 98 7.01 -31.51 12.43
N GLY A 99 6.02 -32.22 12.96
CA GLY A 99 6.18 -33.24 13.99
C GLY A 99 6.99 -34.41 13.44
N GLY A 100 8.14 -34.67 14.05
CA GLY A 100 9.03 -35.75 13.63
C GLY A 100 8.47 -37.14 13.93
N ALA A 101 8.79 -38.05 13.02
CA ALA A 101 8.97 -39.51 13.13
C ALA A 101 8.33 -40.33 14.27
N SER A 102 7.85 -41.52 13.86
CA SER A 102 7.52 -42.73 14.65
C SER A 102 6.10 -42.79 15.24
N GLY A 103 5.25 -43.76 14.88
CA GLY A 103 5.41 -44.83 13.90
C GLY A 103 4.27 -45.86 13.95
N ARG A 104 4.29 -46.83 13.03
CA ARG A 104 3.48 -48.07 13.01
C ARG A 104 2.00 -47.98 12.57
N GLY A 105 1.80 -48.16 11.27
CA GLY A 105 1.10 -49.36 10.78
C GLY A 105 -0.42 -49.30 10.51
N ALA A 106 -0.79 -48.97 9.28
CA ALA A 106 -1.74 -49.74 8.46
C ALA A 106 -1.75 -49.22 7.01
N ALA A 107 -1.72 -50.14 6.05
CA ALA A 107 -1.99 -49.94 4.62
C ALA A 107 -2.86 -51.14 4.17
N PRO A 108 -3.39 -51.21 2.93
CA PRO A 108 -3.35 -50.23 1.83
C PRO A 108 -4.73 -49.94 1.20
N ALA A 109 -4.79 -49.01 0.24
CA ALA A 109 -5.62 -49.15 -0.96
C ALA A 109 -5.06 -48.23 -2.06
N VAL A 110 -4.91 -48.77 -3.27
CA VAL A 110 -4.33 -48.07 -4.44
C VAL A 110 -5.44 -47.88 -5.46
N ALA A 111 -5.54 -46.68 -6.06
CA ALA A 111 -6.33 -46.45 -7.27
C ALA A 111 -5.61 -45.38 -8.11
N GLU A 112 -4.93 -45.87 -9.14
CA GLU A 112 -4.13 -45.09 -10.08
C GLU A 112 -4.93 -44.92 -11.37
N THR A 113 -5.19 -43.68 -11.81
CA THR A 113 -5.57 -43.40 -13.20
C THR A 113 -5.02 -42.04 -13.62
N ALA A 114 -4.03 -42.07 -14.51
CA ALA A 114 -3.70 -40.93 -15.37
C ALA A 114 -4.33 -41.17 -16.76
N VAL A 115 -4.66 -40.09 -17.49
CA VAL A 115 -4.32 -39.89 -18.92
C VAL A 115 -4.79 -38.50 -19.39
N GLN A 116 -4.02 -37.96 -20.33
CA GLN A 116 -3.89 -36.61 -20.86
C GLN A 116 -5.04 -36.03 -21.73
N PRO A 117 -4.94 -34.75 -22.17
CA PRO A 117 -6.01 -34.00 -22.87
C PRO A 117 -5.84 -33.93 -24.40
N PRO A 118 -6.79 -33.27 -25.08
CA PRO A 118 -6.51 -32.33 -26.19
C PRO A 118 -7.15 -30.95 -25.90
N GLY A 119 -6.95 -29.87 -26.64
CA GLY A 119 -6.22 -29.61 -27.89
C GLY A 119 -6.83 -28.36 -28.55
N ALA A 120 -6.02 -27.45 -29.12
CA ALA A 120 -6.48 -26.11 -29.53
C ALA A 120 -7.03 -26.05 -30.97
N ALA A 121 -8.02 -25.16 -31.22
CA ALA A 121 -8.27 -24.48 -32.51
C ALA A 121 -9.35 -23.36 -32.41
N GLU A 122 -9.04 -22.17 -32.91
CA GLU A 122 -9.97 -21.18 -33.51
C GLU A 122 -10.15 -21.50 -35.03
N PRO A 123 -10.93 -20.77 -35.89
CA PRO A 123 -11.61 -19.46 -35.73
C PRO A 123 -13.04 -19.33 -36.36
N ALA A 124 -13.57 -18.09 -36.36
CA ALA A 124 -14.52 -17.48 -37.33
C ALA A 124 -15.98 -18.05 -37.40
N ASP A 125 -17.04 -17.32 -37.78
CA ASP A 125 -17.33 -15.89 -38.06
C ASP A 125 -18.90 -15.71 -38.05
N ALA A 126 -19.40 -14.47 -38.24
CA ALA A 126 -20.80 -14.03 -38.45
C ALA A 126 -21.70 -13.75 -37.21
N GLY A 127 -22.12 -12.48 -37.10
CA GLY A 127 -23.40 -12.07 -36.46
C GLY A 127 -24.47 -11.82 -37.54
N PRO A 128 -25.42 -10.87 -37.39
CA PRO A 128 -25.77 -10.03 -36.22
C PRO A 128 -27.30 -10.00 -35.94
N GLU A 129 -27.76 -9.04 -35.10
CA GLU A 129 -29.17 -8.53 -35.00
C GLU A 129 -30.25 -9.54 -34.51
N GLU A 130 -31.37 -9.19 -33.89
CA GLU A 130 -31.87 -7.99 -33.18
C GLU A 130 -33.07 -8.47 -32.34
N GLU A 131 -33.22 -8.11 -31.06
CA GLU A 131 -34.53 -8.23 -30.39
C GLU A 131 -34.67 -7.25 -29.22
N SER A 132 -35.58 -6.28 -29.37
CA SER A 132 -36.07 -5.40 -28.30
C SER A 132 -37.40 -4.78 -28.72
N ALA A 133 -38.49 -5.23 -28.12
CA ALA A 133 -39.80 -4.60 -28.18
C ALA A 133 -40.51 -4.82 -26.82
N GLU A 134 -40.96 -3.73 -26.20
CA GLU A 134 -41.67 -3.72 -24.91
C GLU A 134 -43.18 -3.99 -25.10
N GLY A 135 -43.90 -4.37 -24.03
CA GLY A 135 -45.38 -4.45 -24.08
C GLY A 135 -46.10 -4.97 -22.83
N GLU A 136 -46.64 -4.03 -22.03
CA GLU A 136 -47.95 -4.08 -21.32
C GLU A 136 -48.21 -5.04 -20.13
N GLU A 137 -48.13 -4.45 -18.92
CA GLU A 137 -49.14 -4.37 -17.83
C GLU A 137 -50.57 -4.97 -18.10
N SER A 138 -51.40 -5.52 -17.16
CA SER A 138 -51.68 -5.30 -15.71
C SER A 138 -52.24 -6.58 -14.98
N PRO A 139 -52.55 -6.57 -13.64
CA PRO A 139 -53.02 -7.73 -12.83
C PRO A 139 -54.58 -7.72 -12.66
N PRO A 140 -55.29 -8.34 -11.65
CA PRO A 140 -54.88 -9.18 -10.49
C PRO A 140 -55.78 -10.41 -10.13
N ALA A 141 -55.32 -11.25 -9.18
CA ALA A 141 -56.13 -11.95 -8.16
C ALA A 141 -55.28 -12.70 -7.11
N GLU A 142 -55.56 -12.53 -5.81
CA GLU A 142 -55.03 -13.38 -4.71
C GLU A 142 -55.86 -14.68 -4.55
N PRO A 143 -55.36 -15.70 -3.80
CA PRO A 143 -55.81 -15.79 -2.40
C PRO A 143 -54.82 -16.38 -1.36
N THR A 144 -54.82 -15.76 -0.18
CA THR A 144 -54.68 -16.33 1.19
C THR A 144 -53.42 -17.11 1.64
N ALA A 145 -52.90 -16.70 2.81
CA ALA A 145 -51.78 -17.28 3.56
C ALA A 145 -52.14 -18.56 4.36
N PRO A 146 -51.18 -19.14 5.11
CA PRO A 146 -51.04 -18.70 6.50
C PRO A 146 -49.61 -18.38 6.96
N GLU A 147 -49.53 -17.76 8.13
CA GLU A 147 -48.36 -17.10 8.71
C GLU A 147 -47.33 -18.09 9.30
N SER A 148 -46.05 -17.72 9.21
CA SER A 148 -45.01 -18.25 10.10
C SER A 148 -44.20 -17.09 10.67
N THR A 149 -44.49 -16.75 11.92
CA THR A 149 -43.84 -15.69 12.70
C THR A 149 -42.44 -16.11 13.14
N GLY A 150 -41.49 -16.10 12.20
CA GLY A 150 -40.07 -16.34 12.44
C GLY A 150 -39.29 -15.04 12.69
N VAL A 151 -39.40 -14.44 13.88
CA VAL A 151 -38.50 -13.34 14.28
C VAL A 151 -37.09 -13.93 14.47
N LEU A 152 -36.26 -13.82 13.44
CA LEU A 152 -34.83 -14.10 13.51
C LEU A 152 -34.11 -12.95 14.23
N GLU A 153 -34.23 -12.95 15.55
CA GLU A 153 -33.42 -12.11 16.44
C GLU A 153 -31.94 -12.50 16.25
N PRO A 154 -31.05 -11.58 15.83
CA PRO A 154 -29.65 -11.91 15.63
C PRO A 154 -28.99 -12.21 16.99
N PRO A 155 -28.23 -13.32 17.11
CA PRO A 155 -27.69 -13.74 18.40
C PRO A 155 -26.74 -12.66 18.94
N ALA A 156 -27.07 -12.12 20.12
CA ALA A 156 -26.31 -11.08 20.77
C ALA A 156 -24.84 -11.51 20.98
N ALA A 157 -23.95 -10.98 20.13
CA ALA A 157 -22.54 -11.30 20.14
C ALA A 157 -21.91 -10.83 21.45
N LYS A 158 -21.68 -11.78 22.38
CA LYS A 158 -20.98 -11.53 23.64
C LYS A 158 -19.60 -10.97 23.31
N LYS A 159 -19.40 -9.66 23.52
CA LYS A 159 -18.13 -8.95 23.32
C LYS A 159 -17.07 -9.49 24.28
N GLY A 160 -16.44 -10.60 23.91
CA GLY A 160 -15.14 -10.99 24.45
C GLY A 160 -14.11 -9.87 24.18
N PRO A 161 -13.00 -9.82 24.94
CA PRO A 161 -12.00 -8.78 24.76
C PRO A 161 -11.50 -8.79 23.32
N ARG A 162 -11.78 -7.71 22.57
CA ARG A 162 -11.34 -7.52 21.18
C ARG A 162 -9.83 -7.80 21.12
N ARG A 163 -9.45 -8.93 20.51
CA ARG A 163 -8.04 -9.20 20.18
C ARG A 163 -7.55 -8.02 19.33
N PRO A 164 -6.29 -7.57 19.49
CA PRO A 164 -5.76 -6.52 18.64
C PRO A 164 -5.72 -7.03 17.20
N ALA A 165 -6.70 -6.58 16.39
CA ALA A 165 -6.64 -6.69 14.95
C ALA A 165 -5.33 -6.02 14.52
N ARG A 166 -4.55 -6.66 13.65
CA ARG A 166 -3.34 -6.05 13.09
C ARG A 166 -3.71 -5.50 11.73
N TYR A 167 -4.04 -4.22 11.72
CA TYR A 167 -4.49 -3.45 10.56
C TYR A 167 -3.51 -3.61 9.40
N ALA A 168 -4.06 -3.68 8.20
CA ALA A 168 -3.28 -3.82 6.98
C ALA A 168 -2.81 -2.47 6.41
N LEU A 169 -3.43 -1.35 6.82
CA LEU A 169 -3.20 -0.06 6.20
C LEU A 169 -1.79 0.48 6.46
N ARG A 170 -1.05 0.75 5.38
CA ARG A 170 0.30 1.34 5.39
C ARG A 170 0.32 2.69 4.70
N ILE A 171 1.32 3.52 5.04
CA ILE A 171 1.59 4.77 4.34
C ILE A 171 2.96 4.66 3.67
N GLU A 172 2.96 4.66 2.34
CA GLU A 172 4.19 4.68 1.52
C GLU A 172 4.22 5.95 0.66
N PHE A 173 5.39 6.26 0.08
CA PHE A 173 5.65 7.51 -0.62
C PHE A 173 6.09 7.24 -2.05
N GLU A 174 5.50 7.94 -3.01
CA GLU A 174 5.81 7.82 -4.44
C GLU A 174 6.13 9.17 -5.08
N GLN A 175 6.79 9.13 -6.24
CA GLN A 175 7.14 10.32 -7.01
C GLN A 175 6.37 10.28 -8.34
N ARG A 176 5.24 10.99 -8.42
CA ARG A 176 4.42 11.12 -9.64
C ARG A 176 4.27 12.61 -10.01
N PRO A 177 5.30 13.25 -10.60
CA PRO A 177 5.28 14.69 -10.91
C PRO A 177 4.22 15.09 -11.94
N GLU A 178 3.76 14.14 -12.76
CA GLU A 178 2.74 14.34 -13.78
C GLU A 178 1.31 14.15 -13.23
N SER A 179 1.14 13.60 -12.02
CA SER A 179 -0.18 13.42 -11.41
C SER A 179 -0.55 14.59 -10.49
N PRO A 180 -1.75 15.18 -10.64
CA PRO A 180 -2.28 16.16 -9.69
C PRO A 180 -2.81 15.53 -8.40
N GLU A 181 -2.87 14.19 -8.30
CA GLU A 181 -3.39 13.48 -7.13
C GLU A 181 -2.46 13.64 -5.92
N LEU A 182 -3.05 13.88 -4.75
CA LEU A 182 -2.34 13.94 -3.46
C LEU A 182 -1.84 12.57 -3.00
N ALA A 183 -2.70 11.56 -3.14
CA ALA A 183 -2.42 10.18 -2.82
C ALA A 183 -3.42 9.26 -3.54
N ARG A 184 -3.09 7.97 -3.59
CA ARG A 184 -3.96 6.90 -4.08
C ARG A 184 -3.96 5.71 -3.12
N LEU A 185 -5.08 5.02 -3.01
CA LEU A 185 -5.18 3.75 -2.29
C LEU A 185 -4.87 2.61 -3.26
N VAL A 186 -3.99 1.70 -2.85
CA VAL A 186 -3.64 0.47 -3.59
C VAL A 186 -3.66 -0.69 -2.60
N GLU A 187 -4.57 -1.64 -2.78
CA GLU A 187 -4.83 -2.72 -1.82
C GLU A 187 -5.13 -2.19 -0.40
N ALA A 188 -4.11 -2.18 0.46
CA ALA A 188 -4.12 -1.60 1.80
C ALA A 188 -2.90 -0.68 2.03
N THR A 189 -2.43 0.01 1.00
CA THR A 189 -1.37 1.01 1.10
C THR A 189 -1.85 2.33 0.51
N VAL A 190 -1.79 3.39 1.33
CA VAL A 190 -1.94 4.77 0.86
C VAL A 190 -0.58 5.22 0.35
N TRP A 191 -0.50 5.49 -0.95
CA TRP A 191 0.69 6.04 -1.60
C TRP A 191 0.57 7.55 -1.69
N VAL A 192 1.40 8.28 -0.95
CA VAL A 192 1.42 9.76 -0.93
C VAL A 192 2.36 10.28 -2.02
N ASN A 193 1.86 11.17 -2.87
CA ASN A 193 2.62 11.76 -3.99
C ASN A 193 3.52 12.90 -3.50
N GLU A 194 4.82 12.63 -3.43
CA GLU A 194 5.81 13.59 -2.95
C GLU A 194 6.15 14.71 -3.94
N ALA A 195 5.93 14.46 -5.23
CA ALA A 195 6.17 15.44 -6.27
C ALA A 195 5.13 16.56 -6.22
N HIS A 196 3.96 16.28 -5.64
CA HIS A 196 2.84 17.22 -5.55
C HIS A 196 3.25 18.52 -4.82
N PRO A 197 2.96 19.71 -5.38
CA PRO A 197 3.39 20.99 -4.80
C PRO A 197 2.97 21.20 -3.34
N ALA A 198 1.78 20.71 -2.96
CA ALA A 198 1.32 20.80 -1.57
C ALA A 198 2.13 19.93 -0.60
N TYR A 199 2.60 18.74 -1.01
CA TYR A 199 3.50 17.92 -0.18
C TYR A 199 4.83 18.66 0.03
N ARG A 200 5.42 19.17 -1.05
CA ARG A 200 6.69 19.93 -1.00
C ARG A 200 6.59 21.14 -0.06
N ARG A 201 5.47 21.86 -0.08
CA ARG A 201 5.17 22.96 0.86
C ARG A 201 4.97 22.46 2.29
N ALA A 202 4.25 21.35 2.47
CA ALA A 202 3.99 20.75 3.79
C ALA A 202 5.23 20.13 4.43
N ALA A 203 6.20 19.67 3.65
CA ALA A 203 7.51 19.18 4.12
C ALA A 203 8.47 20.33 4.48
N GLY A 204 8.41 21.45 3.75
CA GLY A 204 9.14 22.68 4.08
C GLY A 204 8.57 23.47 5.27
N SER A 205 7.42 23.05 5.80
CA SER A 205 6.79 23.60 7.01
C SER A 205 6.58 22.45 8.01
N ARG A 206 6.18 22.72 9.26
CA ARG A 206 5.91 21.65 10.25
C ARG A 206 4.54 20.96 10.02
N ALA A 207 4.07 20.90 8.78
CA ALA A 207 2.72 20.45 8.39
C ALA A 207 2.70 19.07 7.69
N ALA A 208 3.84 18.39 7.56
CA ALA A 208 3.94 17.11 6.86
C ALA A 208 2.97 16.04 7.40
N ALA A 209 2.78 15.97 8.72
CA ALA A 209 1.83 15.03 9.34
C ALA A 209 0.37 15.32 8.94
N TYR A 210 -0.05 16.60 8.97
CA TYR A 210 -1.36 17.04 8.50
C TYR A 210 -1.58 16.72 7.02
N HIS A 211 -0.56 16.89 6.18
CA HIS A 211 -0.66 16.57 4.77
C HIS A 211 -0.81 15.06 4.54
N VAL A 212 -0.04 14.23 5.25
CA VAL A 212 -0.17 12.76 5.18
C VAL A 212 -1.57 12.31 5.64
N ALA A 213 -2.08 12.85 6.75
CA ALA A 213 -3.42 12.54 7.25
C ALA A 213 -4.52 12.97 6.27
N LEU A 214 -4.47 14.19 5.72
CA LEU A 214 -5.42 14.67 4.71
C LEU A 214 -5.35 13.82 3.44
N SER A 215 -4.16 13.48 2.96
CA SER A 215 -3.99 12.69 1.75
C SER A 215 -4.51 11.26 1.94
N ALA A 216 -4.35 10.66 3.13
CA ALA A 216 -4.99 9.40 3.49
C ALA A 216 -6.52 9.52 3.51
N ALA A 217 -7.09 10.57 4.10
CA ALA A 217 -8.53 10.81 4.08
C ALA A 217 -9.07 10.90 2.65
N MET A 218 -8.43 11.70 1.79
CA MET A 218 -8.79 11.87 0.38
C MET A 218 -8.69 10.56 -0.42
N ALA A 219 -7.67 9.74 -0.17
CA ALA A 219 -7.49 8.45 -0.85
C ALA A 219 -8.47 7.36 -0.37
N LEU A 220 -8.96 7.46 0.87
CA LEU A 220 -9.94 6.54 1.45
C LEU A 220 -11.39 6.92 1.15
N ALA A 221 -11.68 8.21 0.95
CA ALA A 221 -13.05 8.71 0.78
C ALA A 221 -13.85 7.99 -0.33
N PRO A 222 -13.31 7.70 -1.53
CA PRO A 222 -14.04 6.97 -2.57
C PRO A 222 -14.37 5.51 -2.25
N LEU A 223 -13.69 4.92 -1.27
CA LEU A 223 -13.99 3.57 -0.75
C LEU A 223 -14.93 3.63 0.46
N ALA A 224 -14.83 4.68 1.27
CA ALA A 224 -15.55 4.80 2.54
C ALA A 224 -17.00 5.28 2.39
N ALA A 225 -17.27 6.14 1.40
CA ALA A 225 -18.53 6.87 1.29
C ALA A 225 -18.90 7.18 -0.17
N GLU A 226 -20.21 7.28 -0.42
CA GLU A 226 -20.77 7.77 -1.69
C GLU A 226 -20.27 9.19 -2.02
N PRO A 227 -20.18 9.60 -3.31
CA PRO A 227 -19.62 10.90 -3.72
C PRO A 227 -20.19 12.11 -2.97
N ALA A 228 -21.48 12.10 -2.63
CA ALA A 228 -22.13 13.16 -1.87
C ALA A 228 -21.68 13.26 -0.39
N GLN A 229 -21.20 12.15 0.20
CA GLN A 229 -20.80 12.02 1.60
C GLN A 229 -19.28 12.04 1.81
N GLN A 230 -18.48 12.07 0.75
CA GLN A 230 -17.00 12.09 0.86
C GLN A 230 -16.48 13.27 1.71
N HIS A 231 -17.13 14.44 1.65
CA HIS A 231 -16.75 15.60 2.47
C HIS A 231 -17.04 15.38 3.96
N GLU A 232 -18.17 14.74 4.28
CA GLU A 232 -18.54 14.35 5.65
C GLU A 232 -17.54 13.33 6.20
N PHE A 233 -17.19 12.31 5.40
CA PHE A 233 -16.14 11.34 5.74
C PHE A 233 -14.80 12.00 6.08
N ILE A 234 -14.31 12.91 5.22
CA ILE A 234 -13.03 13.62 5.46
C ILE A 234 -13.11 14.45 6.75
N THR A 235 -14.25 15.08 7.03
CA THR A 235 -14.46 15.88 8.24
C THR A 235 -14.48 15.02 9.50
N ALA A 236 -15.21 13.90 9.49
CA ALA A 236 -15.26 12.94 10.57
C ALA A 236 -13.87 12.32 10.83
N PHE A 237 -13.15 11.97 9.77
CA PHE A 237 -11.78 11.46 9.85
C PHE A 237 -10.82 12.44 10.51
N LEU A 238 -10.76 13.69 10.04
CA LEU A 238 -9.82 14.69 10.57
C LEU A 238 -10.15 15.06 12.02
N THR A 239 -11.43 15.09 12.37
CA THR A 239 -11.90 15.29 13.74
C THR A 239 -11.38 14.19 14.66
N ARG A 240 -11.60 12.92 14.29
CA ARG A 240 -11.16 11.75 15.09
C ARG A 240 -9.64 11.65 15.16
N TRP A 241 -8.93 12.02 14.09
CA TRP A 241 -7.45 12.04 14.05
C TRP A 241 -6.85 13.11 14.99
N GLY A 242 -7.38 14.33 14.99
CA GLY A 242 -6.96 15.35 15.97
C GLY A 242 -7.24 14.93 17.41
N ASP A 243 -8.35 14.23 17.63
CA ASP A 243 -8.74 13.70 18.94
C ASP A 243 -7.79 12.57 19.43
N ALA A 244 -7.26 11.75 18.51
CA ALA A 244 -6.32 10.67 18.82
C ALA A 244 -5.01 11.19 19.44
N ASP A 245 -4.39 12.22 18.84
CA ASP A 245 -3.15 12.82 19.35
C ASP A 245 -3.37 13.45 20.74
N LEU A 246 -4.47 14.20 20.92
CA LEU A 246 -4.86 14.76 22.22
C LEU A 246 -5.06 13.67 23.30
N ARG A 247 -5.60 12.51 22.96
CA ARG A 247 -5.73 11.36 23.89
C ARG A 247 -4.33 10.82 24.27
N VAL A 248 -3.36 10.77 23.35
CA VAL A 248 -1.98 10.33 23.59
C VAL A 248 -1.22 11.32 24.48
N GLU A 249 -1.30 12.62 24.21
CA GLU A 249 -0.66 13.67 25.01
C GLU A 249 -1.18 13.68 26.46
N ARG A 250 -2.51 13.63 26.65
CA ARG A 250 -3.14 13.58 27.98
C ARG A 250 -2.66 12.36 28.78
N ARG A 251 -2.52 11.19 28.14
CA ARG A 251 -1.97 9.97 28.77
C ARG A 251 -0.49 10.13 29.17
N ARG A 252 0.33 10.75 28.32
CA ARG A 252 1.75 11.05 28.62
C ARG A 252 1.89 12.01 29.81
N LYS A 253 1.09 13.08 29.85
CA LYS A 253 1.09 14.07 30.95
C LYS A 253 0.75 13.41 32.30
N ARG A 254 -0.32 12.61 32.35
CA ARG A 254 -0.74 11.87 33.56
C ARG A 254 0.35 10.91 34.05
N ARG A 255 1.02 10.18 33.16
CA ARG A 255 2.12 9.26 33.53
C ARG A 255 3.32 9.99 34.14
N ARG A 256 3.67 11.18 33.66
CA ARG A 256 4.75 11.99 34.26
C ARG A 256 4.38 12.52 35.64
N GLN A 257 3.11 12.88 35.85
CA GLN A 257 2.60 13.34 37.14
C GLN A 257 2.50 12.22 38.19
N ALA A 258 2.32 10.97 37.77
CA ALA A 258 2.28 9.80 38.66
C ALA A 258 3.67 9.17 38.94
N ALA A 259 4.74 9.77 38.41
CA ALA A 259 6.12 9.32 38.58
C ALA A 259 7.02 10.41 39.21
N SER A 260 6.38 11.41 39.84
CA SER A 260 6.96 12.53 40.57
C SER A 260 6.28 12.69 41.92
#